data_AF-A0A953LNN7-F1
#
_entry.id   AF-A0A953LNN7-F1
#
_cell.length_a   1.000
_cell.length_b   1.000
_cell.length_c   1.000
_cell.angle_alpha   90.00
_cell.angle_beta   90.00
_cell.angle_gamma   90.00
#
_symmetry.space_group_name_H-M   'P 1'
#
loop_
_entity.id
_entity.type
_entity.pdbx_description
1 polymer ?
#
loop_
_entity_poly.entity_id
_entity_poly.type
_entity_poly.pdbx_seq_one_letter_code
_entity_poly.pdbx_strand_id
1 'polypeptide(L)'
;TANTQPGTAGTVDHSATKTALLLGLLFVSGGCVDLLLTVFAEFYQPTVPVSLFLFVVFSVAFLVGAAWVVANGIRFGRWPRKETLALGAVLGLINYGSADFLLRALTQLRGPVVFPVNSVAIVLGAAVVGYVVWQERLSRVNLVGLGVAAVALVLLTR
;
A
#
# COMPACT_ATOMS: atom_id res chain seq x y z
N THR A 1 15.77 -2.17 -59.75
CA THR A 1 15.34 -1.13 -58.79
C THR A 1 14.68 -1.81 -57.62
N ALA A 2 15.48 -2.20 -56.61
CA ALA A 2 14.98 -2.91 -55.44
C ALA A 2 14.46 -1.89 -54.41
N ASN A 3 13.19 -2.06 -54.06
CA ASN A 3 12.41 -1.22 -53.17
C ASN A 3 12.90 -1.38 -51.71
N THR A 4 13.34 -0.29 -51.09
CA THR A 4 13.69 -0.21 -49.67
C THR A 4 12.41 -0.16 -48.84
N GLN A 5 12.25 -1.07 -47.87
CA GLN A 5 11.26 -0.89 -46.80
C GLN A 5 11.84 -0.02 -45.68
N PRO A 6 11.16 1.06 -45.25
CA PRO A 6 11.37 1.65 -43.94
C PRO A 6 10.14 1.38 -43.08
N GLY A 7 10.26 0.58 -42.03
CA GLY A 7 9.08 0.22 -41.24
C GLY A 7 9.37 -0.46 -39.92
N THR A 8 10.06 0.22 -39.01
CA THR A 8 10.01 -0.07 -37.56
C THR A 8 9.98 1.24 -36.77
N ALA A 9 8.99 2.09 -37.06
CA ALA A 9 8.59 3.15 -36.14
C ALA A 9 7.98 2.50 -34.90
N GLY A 10 8.53 2.84 -33.74
CA GLY A 10 8.34 2.16 -32.47
C GLY A 10 6.87 1.96 -32.08
N THR A 11 6.51 0.71 -31.84
CA THR A 11 5.43 0.37 -30.93
C THR A 11 5.89 0.79 -29.54
N VAL A 12 5.54 2.01 -29.13
CA VAL A 12 5.60 2.38 -27.71
C VAL A 12 4.69 1.39 -26.99
N ASP A 13 5.30 0.52 -26.20
CA ASP A 13 4.61 -0.54 -25.49
C ASP A 13 3.61 0.08 -24.48
N HIS A 14 2.34 0.19 -24.89
CA HIS A 14 1.28 0.74 -24.06
C HIS A 14 1.12 -0.01 -22.72
N SER A 15 1.63 -1.25 -22.60
CA SER A 15 1.68 -2.00 -21.35
C SER A 15 2.74 -1.45 -20.40
N ALA A 16 3.92 -1.15 -20.92
CA ALA A 16 5.03 -0.57 -20.15
C ALA A 16 4.68 0.82 -19.60
N THR A 17 4.06 1.68 -20.41
CA THR A 17 3.64 3.03 -19.97
C THR A 17 2.56 2.99 -18.89
N LYS A 18 1.57 2.09 -19.01
CA LYS A 18 0.53 1.92 -17.98
C LYS A 18 1.12 1.38 -16.67
N THR A 19 2.05 0.44 -16.76
CA THR A 19 2.73 -0.11 -15.58
C THR A 19 3.54 0.98 -14.87
N ALA A 20 4.32 1.76 -15.62
CA ALA A 20 5.07 2.89 -15.06
C ALA A 20 4.16 3.93 -14.41
N LEU A 21 3.01 4.25 -15.03
CA LEU A 21 2.01 5.15 -14.46
C LEU A 21 1.44 4.60 -13.14
N LEU A 22 1.08 3.32 -13.09
CA LEU A 22 0.56 2.68 -11.88
C LEU A 22 1.60 2.67 -10.75
N LEU A 23 2.87 2.37 -11.07
CA LEU A 23 3.97 2.43 -10.10
C LEU A 23 4.19 3.85 -9.59
N GLY A 24 4.17 4.85 -10.48
CA GLY A 24 4.26 6.25 -10.10
C GLY A 24 3.10 6.69 -9.19
N LEU A 25 1.88 6.30 -9.51
CA LEU A 25 0.70 6.60 -8.69
C LEU A 25 0.78 5.93 -7.31
N LEU A 26 1.24 4.68 -7.24
CA LEU A 26 1.44 3.97 -5.98
C LEU A 26 2.52 4.65 -5.12
N PHE A 27 3.64 5.04 -5.75
CA PHE A 27 4.71 5.77 -5.07
C PHE A 27 4.23 7.10 -4.50
N VAL A 28 3.52 7.90 -5.30
CA VAL A 28 3.02 9.22 -4.86
C VAL A 28 1.97 9.06 -3.77
N SER A 29 1.01 8.16 -3.95
CA SER A 29 -0.05 7.94 -2.94
C SER A 29 0.52 7.40 -1.62
N GLY A 30 1.44 6.44 -1.66
CA GLY A 30 2.13 5.93 -0.48
C GLY A 30 2.95 7.02 0.24
N GLY A 31 3.77 7.76 -0.51
CA GLY A 31 4.56 8.85 0.05
C GLY A 31 3.72 10.00 0.61
N CYS A 32 2.58 10.32 -0.02
CA CYS A 32 1.63 11.28 0.52
C CYS A 32 1.03 10.81 1.84
N VAL A 33 0.65 9.54 1.96
CA VAL A 33 0.15 8.98 3.23
C VAL A 33 1.21 9.09 4.31
N ASP A 34 2.45 8.65 4.04
CA ASP A 34 3.55 8.69 5.01
C ASP A 34 3.86 10.13 5.47
N LEU A 35 3.87 11.09 4.53
CA LEU A 35 4.03 12.51 4.84
C LEU A 35 2.91 13.02 5.76
N LEU A 36 1.65 12.72 5.42
CA LEU A 36 0.50 13.14 6.22
C LEU A 36 0.53 12.55 7.63
N LEU A 37 0.95 11.29 7.77
CA LEU A 37 1.09 10.65 9.08
C LEU A 37 2.22 11.29 9.90
N THR A 38 3.35 11.62 9.28
CA THR A 38 4.44 12.36 9.93
C THR A 38 3.99 13.72 10.41
N VAL A 39 3.33 14.49 9.53
CA VAL A 39 2.81 15.82 9.86
C VAL A 39 1.80 15.74 11.00
N PHE A 40 0.92 14.74 10.98
CA PHE A 40 0.00 14.51 12.09
C PHE A 40 0.76 14.20 13.40
N ALA A 41 1.72 13.29 13.37
CA ALA A 41 2.49 12.87 14.54
C ALA A 41 3.30 14.03 15.14
N GLU A 42 3.89 14.91 14.33
CA GLU A 42 4.73 16.01 14.80
C GLU A 42 3.94 17.24 15.22
N PHE A 43 2.93 17.65 14.45
CA PHE A 43 2.25 18.93 14.64
C PHE A 43 0.89 18.82 15.36
N TYR A 44 0.18 17.72 15.20
CA TYR A 44 -1.22 17.60 15.64
C TYR A 44 -1.42 16.62 16.80
N GLN A 45 -0.53 15.66 17.01
CA GLN A 45 -0.63 14.69 18.12
C GLN A 45 -0.74 15.34 19.51
N PRO A 46 -0.06 16.47 19.82
CA PRO A 46 -0.20 17.11 21.14
C PRO A 46 -1.59 17.65 21.43
N THR A 47 -2.38 17.95 20.38
CA THR A 47 -3.72 18.56 20.49
C THR A 47 -4.83 17.59 20.13
N VAL A 48 -4.56 16.57 19.33
CA VAL A 48 -5.53 15.61 18.80
C VAL A 48 -5.10 14.17 19.12
N PRO A 49 -5.92 13.38 19.83
CA PRO A 49 -5.58 12.00 20.12
C PRO A 49 -5.59 11.14 18.84
N VAL A 50 -4.62 10.23 18.75
CA VAL A 50 -4.44 9.28 17.63
C VAL A 50 -5.75 8.55 17.29
N SER A 51 -6.49 8.11 18.31
CA SER A 51 -7.75 7.40 18.13
C SER A 51 -8.81 8.24 17.40
N LEU A 52 -8.86 9.56 17.63
CA LEU A 52 -9.82 10.44 16.97
C LEU A 52 -9.43 10.69 15.51
N PHE A 53 -8.13 10.85 15.22
CA PHE A 53 -7.63 10.93 13.85
C PHE A 53 -8.00 9.67 13.05
N LEU A 54 -7.69 8.48 13.58
CA LEU A 54 -8.04 7.23 12.92
C LEU A 54 -9.54 7.03 12.81
N PHE A 55 -10.31 7.42 13.83
CA PHE A 55 -11.77 7.37 13.76
C PHE A 55 -12.31 8.19 12.58
N VAL A 56 -11.82 9.42 12.38
CA VAL A 56 -12.24 10.26 11.25
C VAL A 56 -11.82 9.64 9.92
N VAL A 57 -10.56 9.20 9.79
CA VAL A 57 -10.04 8.60 8.54
C VAL A 57 -10.83 7.36 8.16
N PHE A 58 -11.04 6.43 9.09
CA PHE A 58 -11.80 5.19 8.83
C PHE A 58 -13.29 5.46 8.65
N SER A 59 -13.86 6.48 9.30
CA SER A 59 -15.26 6.88 9.07
C SER A 59 -15.45 7.41 7.65
N VAL A 60 -14.54 8.27 7.16
CA VAL A 60 -14.60 8.76 5.78
C VAL A 60 -14.41 7.59 4.80
N ALA A 61 -13.45 6.70 5.04
CA ALA A 61 -13.26 5.51 4.21
C ALA A 61 -14.51 4.62 4.18
N PHE A 62 -15.17 4.42 5.32
CA PHE A 62 -16.42 3.68 5.42
C PHE A 62 -17.55 4.34 4.64
N LEU A 63 -17.73 5.66 4.76
CA LEU A 63 -18.75 6.41 4.03
C LEU A 63 -18.54 6.33 2.51
N VAL A 64 -17.30 6.51 2.05
CA VAL A 64 -16.95 6.39 0.63
C VAL A 64 -17.20 4.96 0.13
N GLY A 65 -16.78 3.95 0.89
CA GLY A 65 -17.01 2.54 0.55
C GLY A 65 -18.50 2.20 0.51
N ALA A 66 -19.27 2.65 1.50
CA ALA A 66 -20.72 2.44 1.56
C ALA A 66 -21.42 3.13 0.40
N ALA A 67 -21.06 4.38 0.07
CA ALA A 67 -21.60 5.11 -1.07
C ALA A 67 -21.30 4.36 -2.39
N TRP A 68 -20.10 3.83 -2.55
CA TRP A 68 -19.72 3.04 -3.72
C TRP A 68 -20.53 1.74 -3.84
N VAL A 69 -20.71 1.02 -2.73
CA VAL A 69 -21.52 -0.20 -2.67
C VAL A 69 -22.98 0.08 -3.04
N VAL A 70 -23.57 1.13 -2.47
CA VAL A 70 -24.95 1.54 -2.76
C VAL A 70 -25.10 1.96 -4.23
N ALA A 71 -24.15 2.75 -4.75
CA ALA A 71 -24.17 3.16 -6.16
C ALA A 71 -24.11 1.96 -7.12
N ASN A 72 -23.27 0.96 -6.83
CA ASN A 72 -23.20 -0.26 -7.62
C ASN A 72 -24.45 -1.16 -7.47
N GLY A 73 -25.04 -1.19 -6.27
CA GLY A 73 -26.30 -1.89 -6.02
C GLY A 73 -27.45 -1.30 -6.84
N ILE A 74 -27.56 0.04 -6.88
CA ILE A 74 -28.61 0.74 -7.62
C ILE A 74 -28.38 0.68 -9.14
N ARG A 75 -27.14 0.91 -9.60
CA ARG A 75 -26.83 1.01 -11.04
C ARG A 75 -26.71 -0.34 -11.75
N PHE A 76 -26.21 -1.36 -11.07
CA PHE A 76 -25.91 -2.67 -11.68
C PHE A 76 -26.61 -3.85 -11.00
N GLY A 77 -27.40 -3.63 -9.95
CA GLY A 77 -28.06 -4.70 -9.18
C GLY A 77 -27.09 -5.60 -8.41
N ARG A 78 -25.80 -5.21 -8.31
CA ARG A 78 -24.74 -6.03 -7.73
C ARG A 78 -24.55 -5.69 -6.26
N TRP A 79 -25.23 -6.45 -5.41
CA TRP A 79 -25.04 -6.37 -3.96
C TRP A 79 -23.88 -7.26 -3.51
N PRO A 80 -23.05 -6.79 -2.56
CA PRO A 80 -21.99 -7.60 -2.01
C PRO A 80 -22.57 -8.77 -1.22
N ARG A 81 -21.92 -9.93 -1.31
CA ARG A 81 -22.30 -11.09 -0.49
C ARG A 81 -21.85 -10.89 0.96
N LYS A 82 -22.48 -11.61 1.88
CA LYS A 82 -22.18 -11.53 3.32
C LYS A 82 -20.73 -11.90 3.61
N GLU A 83 -20.18 -12.86 2.88
CA GLU A 83 -18.79 -13.31 3.01
C GLU A 83 -17.81 -12.19 2.62
N THR A 84 -18.13 -11.45 1.54
CA THR A 84 -17.31 -10.30 1.11
C THR A 84 -17.32 -9.18 2.15
N LEU A 85 -18.48 -8.92 2.76
CA LEU A 85 -18.60 -7.94 3.85
C LEU A 85 -17.81 -8.38 5.10
N ALA A 86 -17.89 -9.67 5.46
CA ALA A 86 -17.15 -10.22 6.60
C ALA A 86 -15.63 -10.14 6.38
N LEU A 87 -15.14 -10.53 5.20
CA LEU A 87 -13.73 -10.41 4.85
C LEU A 87 -13.28 -8.94 4.82
N GLY A 88 -14.13 -8.05 4.29
CA GLY A 88 -13.87 -6.60 4.31
C GLY A 88 -13.78 -6.03 5.73
N ALA A 89 -14.64 -6.48 6.65
CA ALA A 89 -14.60 -6.06 8.05
C ALA A 89 -13.32 -6.56 8.76
N VAL A 90 -12.93 -7.81 8.54
CA VAL A 90 -11.67 -8.36 9.08
C VAL A 90 -10.46 -7.62 8.52
N LEU A 91 -10.44 -7.37 7.20
CA LEU A 91 -9.36 -6.61 6.56
C LEU A 91 -9.29 -5.17 7.09
N GLY A 92 -10.44 -4.52 7.28
CA GLY A 92 -10.53 -3.19 7.87
C GLY A 92 -10.01 -3.14 9.31
N LEU A 93 -10.34 -4.14 10.12
CA LEU A 93 -9.85 -4.25 11.49
C LEU A 93 -8.32 -4.42 11.53
N ILE A 94 -7.78 -5.29 10.68
CA ILE A 94 -6.33 -5.48 10.54
C ILE A 94 -5.68 -4.16 10.11
N ASN A 95 -6.26 -3.46 9.13
CA ASN A 95 -5.74 -2.19 8.65
C ASN A 95 -5.76 -1.08 9.73
N TYR A 96 -6.82 -1.02 10.54
CA TYR A 96 -6.91 -0.11 11.68
C TYR A 96 -5.80 -0.39 12.69
N GLY A 97 -5.61 -1.67 13.06
CA GLY A 97 -4.54 -2.07 13.97
C GLY A 97 -3.15 -1.69 13.45
N SER A 98 -2.89 -1.92 12.17
CA SER A 98 -1.63 -1.52 11.53
C SER A 98 -1.41 0.00 11.58
N ALA A 99 -2.44 0.80 11.27
CA ALA A 99 -2.35 2.25 11.31
C ALA A 99 -2.15 2.80 12.73
N ASP A 100 -2.91 2.30 13.72
CA ASP A 100 -2.74 2.68 15.13
C ASP A 100 -1.33 2.35 15.63
N PHE A 101 -0.83 1.16 15.32
CA PHE A 101 0.54 0.78 15.68
C PHE A 101 1.58 1.68 15.02
N LEU A 102 1.41 1.99 13.72
CA LEU A 102 2.32 2.87 12.98
C LEU A 102 2.36 4.28 13.58
N LEU A 103 1.19 4.87 13.86
CA LEU A 103 1.13 6.20 14.50
C LEU A 103 1.78 6.18 15.88
N ARG A 104 1.50 5.16 16.70
CA ARG A 104 2.18 5.00 18.00
C ARG A 104 3.68 4.88 17.84
N ALA A 105 4.17 4.13 16.86
CA ALA A 105 5.59 4.02 16.57
C ALA A 105 6.20 5.38 16.20
N LEU A 106 5.51 6.19 15.39
CA LEU A 106 5.94 7.56 15.04
C LEU A 106 6.00 8.51 16.24
N THR A 107 5.26 8.25 17.32
CA THR A 107 5.39 9.05 18.56
C THR A 107 6.64 8.71 19.38
N GLN A 108 7.24 7.53 19.16
CA GLN A 108 8.39 7.04 19.94
C GLN A 108 9.69 7.04 19.12
N LEU A 109 9.57 6.93 17.79
CA LEU A 109 10.67 6.75 16.85
C LEU A 109 10.58 7.78 15.73
N ARG A 110 11.73 8.11 15.15
CA ARG A 110 11.81 9.09 14.05
C ARG A 110 11.21 8.50 12.77
N GLY A 111 10.34 9.28 12.10
CA GLY A 111 9.71 8.91 10.82
C GLY A 111 10.67 8.30 9.78
N PRO A 112 11.87 8.86 9.54
CA PRO A 112 12.85 8.31 8.59
C PRO A 112 13.30 6.87 8.87
N VAL A 113 13.10 6.35 10.08
CA VAL A 113 13.37 4.94 10.41
C VAL A 113 12.08 4.12 10.31
N VAL A 114 10.97 4.65 10.81
CA VAL A 114 9.68 3.94 10.89
C VAL A 114 9.10 3.60 9.52
N PHE A 115 9.08 4.53 8.55
CA PHE A 115 8.48 4.26 7.24
C PHE A 115 9.24 3.22 6.42
N PRO A 116 10.59 3.23 6.35
CA PRO A 116 11.34 2.17 5.70
C PRO A 116 11.17 0.81 6.38
N VAL A 117 11.17 0.77 7.72
CA VAL A 117 10.91 -0.47 8.48
C VAL A 117 9.52 -1.02 8.14
N ASN A 118 8.49 -0.17 8.18
CA ASN A 118 7.12 -0.57 7.87
C ASN A 118 6.99 -1.09 6.43
N SER A 119 7.54 -0.38 5.46
CA SER A 119 7.50 -0.78 4.04
C SER A 119 8.19 -2.12 3.80
N VAL A 120 9.38 -2.32 4.38
CA VAL A 120 10.12 -3.60 4.28
C VAL A 120 9.39 -4.72 5.01
N ALA A 121 8.80 -4.45 6.18
CA ALA A 121 8.01 -5.42 6.94
C ALA A 121 6.76 -5.90 6.17
N ILE A 122 6.08 -5.00 5.46
CA ILE A 122 4.94 -5.36 4.61
C ILE A 122 5.40 -6.27 3.46
N VAL A 123 6.49 -5.94 2.78
CA VAL A 123 7.04 -6.76 1.68
C VAL A 123 7.49 -8.14 2.19
N LEU A 124 8.22 -8.18 3.30
CA LEU A 124 8.64 -9.42 3.98
C LEU A 124 7.43 -10.25 4.39
N GLY A 125 6.47 -9.64 5.10
CA GLY A 125 5.27 -10.31 5.56
C GLY A 125 4.44 -10.88 4.42
N ALA A 126 4.25 -10.10 3.34
CA ALA A 126 3.58 -10.56 2.14
C ALA A 126 4.31 -11.75 1.49
N ALA A 127 5.65 -11.71 1.41
CA ALA A 127 6.44 -12.82 0.87
C ALA A 127 6.33 -14.09 1.75
N VAL A 128 6.35 -13.95 3.08
CA VAL A 128 6.19 -15.09 4.00
C VAL A 128 4.78 -15.68 3.90
N VAL A 129 3.74 -14.84 3.93
CA VAL A 129 2.35 -15.30 3.79
C VAL A 129 2.14 -15.93 2.42
N GLY A 130 2.69 -15.34 1.35
CA GLY A 130 2.76 -15.90 -0.01
C GLY A 130 3.35 -17.30 -0.04
N TYR A 131 4.52 -17.46 0.57
CA TYR A 131 5.20 -18.74 0.67
C TYR A 131 4.40 -19.78 1.48
N VAL A 132 3.84 -19.41 2.63
CA VAL A 132 3.15 -20.36 3.52
C VAL A 132 1.78 -20.76 2.97
N VAL A 133 0.96 -19.79 2.59
CA VAL A 133 -0.45 -20.01 2.19
C VAL A 133 -0.56 -20.50 0.76
N TRP A 134 0.23 -19.94 -0.16
CA TRP A 134 0.16 -20.28 -1.58
C TRP A 134 1.29 -21.22 -2.05
N GLN A 135 2.22 -21.58 -1.17
CA GLN A 135 3.38 -22.44 -1.51
C GLN A 135 4.19 -21.86 -2.68
N GLU A 136 4.22 -20.52 -2.79
CA GLU A 136 4.91 -19.83 -3.87
C GLU A 136 6.42 -20.06 -3.78
N ARG A 137 7.02 -20.51 -4.89
CA ARG A 137 8.47 -20.63 -4.97
C ARG A 137 9.08 -19.25 -5.19
N LEU A 138 9.59 -18.66 -4.10
CA LEU A 138 10.34 -17.41 -4.17
C LEU A 138 11.51 -17.57 -5.15
N SER A 139 11.54 -16.72 -6.19
CA SER A 139 12.67 -16.71 -7.13
C SER A 139 13.95 -16.28 -6.41
N ARG A 140 15.12 -16.72 -6.89
CA ARG A 140 16.41 -16.30 -6.33
C ARG A 140 16.58 -14.78 -6.31
N VAL A 141 16.00 -14.09 -7.31
CA VAL A 141 16.02 -12.62 -7.40
C VAL A 141 15.20 -11.98 -6.29
N ASN A 142 14.00 -12.51 -6.00
CA ASN A 142 13.16 -11.98 -4.92
C ASN A 142 13.83 -12.19 -3.56
N LEU A 143 14.47 -13.35 -3.35
CA LEU A 143 15.18 -13.65 -2.11
C LEU A 143 16.41 -12.73 -1.92
N VAL A 144 17.16 -12.46 -2.99
CA VAL A 144 18.28 -11.51 -2.95
C VAL A 144 17.78 -10.10 -2.68
N GLY A 145 16.72 -9.65 -3.35
CA GLY A 145 16.11 -8.34 -3.09
C GLY A 145 15.66 -8.18 -1.64
N LEU A 146 15.08 -9.24 -1.06
CA LEU A 146 14.69 -9.28 0.34
C LEU A 146 15.89 -9.17 1.29
N GLY A 147 16.98 -9.89 1.00
CA GLY A 147 18.22 -9.82 1.75
C GLY A 147 18.86 -8.43 1.69
N VAL A 148 18.90 -7.81 0.50
CA VAL A 148 19.41 -6.45 0.31
C VAL A 148 18.57 -5.44 1.09
N ALA A 149 17.23 -5.55 1.04
CA ALA A 149 16.33 -4.68 1.80
C ALA A 149 16.57 -4.80 3.32
N ALA A 150 16.77 -6.02 3.83
CA ALA A 150 17.06 -6.25 5.24
C ALA A 150 18.42 -5.63 5.64
N VAL A 151 19.46 -5.78 4.83
CA VAL A 151 20.78 -5.16 5.09
C VAL A 151 20.69 -3.64 5.08
N ALA A 152 20.00 -3.06 4.09
CA ALA A 152 19.77 -1.62 4.02
C ALA A 152 19.04 -1.11 5.28
N LEU A 153 18.06 -1.88 5.78
CA LEU A 153 17.33 -1.52 6.99
C LEU A 153 18.21 -1.52 8.24
N VAL A 154 19.09 -2.52 8.37
CA VAL A 154 20.06 -2.60 9.48
C VAL A 154 21.03 -1.42 9.43
N LEU A 155 21.53 -1.06 8.24
CA LEU A 155 22.43 0.09 8.06
C LEU A 155 21.73 1.42 8.38
N LEU A 156 20.47 1.58 8.00
CA LEU A 156 19.69 2.79 8.28
C LEU A 156 19.40 2.98 9.77
N THR A 157 19.24 1.87 10.50
CA THR A 157 18.90 1.87 11.93
C THR A 157 20.15 1.99 12.82
N ARG A 158 21.37 1.91 12.25
CA ARG A 158 22.65 2.07 12.94
C ARG A 158 23.18 3.49 12.83
#